data_AF-A0A0X3TZX8-F1
#
_entry.id   AF-A0A0X3TZX8-F1
#
_cell.length_a   1.000
_cell.length_b   1.000
_cell.length_c   1.000
_cell.angle_alpha   90.00
_cell.angle_beta   90.00
_cell.angle_gamma   90.00
#
_symmetry.space_group_name_H-M   'P 1'
#
loop_
_entity.id
_entity.type
_entity.pdbx_description
1 polymer ?
#
loop_
_entity_poly.entity_id
_entity_poly.type
_entity_poly.pdbx_seq_one_letter_code
_entity_poly.pdbx_strand_id
1 'polypeptide(L)'
;MFTQSKPGIADIPSEQLGLKVKTLPDLRWARRDIKTVQLLYPSLAKMEAKGEGCDDAWLVADGLVAEGTSNNAYIVKGDCIITRNRIERQDRVFGILAAV
;
A
#
# COMPACT_ATOMS: atom_id res chain seq x y z
N MET A 1 15.62 11.49 -6.84
CA MET A 1 15.39 12.72 -6.05
C MET A 1 13.88 13.02 -6.12
N PHE A 2 13.17 13.02 -4.99
CA PHE A 2 11.71 12.77 -4.90
C PHE A 2 10.79 14.01 -5.08
N THR A 3 11.34 15.19 -5.34
CA THR A 3 10.58 16.46 -5.43
C THR A 3 10.61 17.09 -6.83
N GLN A 4 11.15 16.39 -7.83
CA GLN A 4 11.27 16.94 -9.18
C GLN A 4 9.99 16.72 -9.97
N SER A 5 9.54 17.75 -10.70
CA SER A 5 8.49 17.62 -11.70
C SER A 5 8.93 16.63 -12.78
N LYS A 6 8.09 15.63 -13.05
CA LYS A 6 8.31 14.63 -14.10
C LYS A 6 7.13 14.71 -15.08
N PRO A 7 7.13 15.69 -16.01
CA PRO A 7 6.08 15.80 -17.01
C PRO A 7 6.05 14.56 -17.91
N GLY A 8 4.86 14.17 -18.39
CA GLY A 8 4.66 13.01 -19.26
C GLY A 8 4.73 11.65 -18.55
N ILE A 9 4.61 11.61 -17.21
CA ILE A 9 4.65 10.32 -16.48
C ILE A 9 3.50 9.38 -16.87
N ALA A 10 2.33 9.95 -17.19
CA ALA A 10 1.16 9.20 -17.65
C ALA A 10 1.37 8.54 -19.02
N ASP A 11 2.30 9.06 -19.82
CA ASP A 11 2.55 8.58 -21.19
C ASP A 11 3.60 7.45 -21.22
N ILE A 12 4.20 7.11 -20.06
CA ILE A 12 5.20 6.05 -19.97
C ILE A 12 4.48 4.70 -20.10
N PRO A 13 4.90 3.81 -21.02
CA PRO A 13 4.22 2.52 -21.23
C PRO A 13 4.12 1.66 -19.96
N SER A 14 5.13 1.71 -19.08
CA SER A 14 5.11 0.99 -17.81
C SER A 14 4.08 1.52 -16.80
N GLU A 15 3.66 2.79 -16.93
CA GLU A 15 2.65 3.40 -16.06
C GLU A 15 1.22 3.13 -16.59
N GLN A 16 1.09 2.78 -17.88
CA GLN A 16 -0.16 2.33 -18.49
C GLN A 16 -0.49 0.87 -18.15
N LEU A 17 0.56 0.06 -18.01
CA LEU A 17 0.49 -1.32 -17.51
C LEU A 17 0.43 -1.29 -15.99
N GLY A 18 -0.79 -1.24 -15.43
CA GLY A 18 -1.00 -1.23 -13.98
C GLY A 18 -0.23 -2.35 -13.24
N LEU A 19 0.00 -2.12 -11.94
CA LEU A 19 0.79 -3.01 -11.09
C LEU A 19 0.05 -4.31 -10.75
N LYS A 20 0.78 -5.42 -10.71
CA LYS A 20 0.30 -6.70 -10.16
C LYS A 20 0.47 -6.70 -8.64
N VAL A 21 -0.62 -6.96 -7.91
CA VAL A 21 -0.62 -6.93 -6.45
C VAL A 21 -1.11 -8.26 -5.88
N LYS A 22 -0.31 -8.85 -4.98
CA LYS A 22 -0.67 -10.07 -4.24
C LYS A 22 -1.31 -9.72 -2.90
N THR A 23 -2.25 -10.51 -2.40
CA THR A 23 -2.71 -10.38 -1.01
C THR A 23 -1.90 -11.27 -0.07
N LEU A 24 -1.44 -10.73 1.05
CA LEU A 24 -0.70 -11.45 2.10
C LEU A 24 -1.31 -11.18 3.47
N PRO A 25 -1.18 -12.10 4.45
CA PRO A 25 -1.60 -11.82 5.82
C PRO A 25 -0.80 -10.63 6.40
N ASP A 26 -1.39 -9.87 7.31
CA ASP A 26 -0.68 -8.77 7.97
C ASP A 26 -0.06 -9.24 9.30
N LEU A 27 1.22 -9.61 9.27
CA LEU A 27 1.97 -10.05 10.45
C LEU A 27 2.81 -8.94 11.08
N ARG A 28 2.49 -7.66 10.81
CA ARG A 28 3.19 -6.52 11.42
C ARG A 28 2.73 -6.35 12.86
N TRP A 29 3.59 -5.73 13.67
CA TRP A 29 3.27 -5.35 15.04
C TRP A 29 2.02 -4.48 15.14
N ALA A 30 1.40 -4.41 16.31
CA ALA A 30 0.13 -3.70 16.51
C ALA A 30 0.22 -2.16 16.45
N ARG A 31 1.41 -1.55 16.30
CA ARG A 31 1.60 -0.09 16.26
C ARG A 31 2.03 0.39 14.88
N ARG A 32 1.32 -0.07 13.84
CA ARG A 32 1.62 0.32 12.45
C ARG A 32 1.23 1.77 12.20
N ASP A 33 0.63 2.49 13.16
CA ASP A 33 0.40 3.94 13.12
C ASP A 33 1.68 4.76 13.17
N ILE A 34 2.71 4.22 13.79
CA ILE A 34 3.99 4.87 13.89
C ILE A 34 4.78 4.59 12.61
N LYS A 35 5.16 5.66 11.91
CA LYS A 35 6.12 5.56 10.81
C LYS A 35 7.53 5.35 11.39
N THR A 36 7.88 4.08 11.58
CA THR A 36 9.17 3.64 12.15
C THR A 36 10.06 2.97 11.10
N VAL A 37 11.32 2.73 11.47
CA VAL A 37 12.30 1.96 10.68
C VAL A 37 12.15 0.44 10.83
N GLN A 38 11.21 -0.04 11.66
CA GLN A 38 10.89 -1.46 11.79
C GLN A 38 10.16 -2.01 10.56
N LEU A 39 10.87 -2.07 9.43
CA LEU A 39 10.34 -2.41 8.12
C LEU A 39 10.61 -3.86 7.71
N LEU A 40 10.99 -4.73 8.65
CA LEU A 40 11.33 -6.12 8.35
C LEU A 40 10.17 -6.84 7.65
N TYR A 41 8.99 -6.88 8.28
CA TYR A 41 7.86 -7.60 7.69
C TYR A 41 7.37 -7.00 6.36
N PRO A 42 7.16 -5.67 6.23
CA PRO A 42 6.85 -5.08 4.93
C PRO A 42 7.86 -5.42 3.83
N SER A 43 9.16 -5.47 4.17
CA SER A 43 10.22 -5.85 3.22
C SER A 43 10.11 -7.32 2.82
N LEU A 44 9.85 -8.23 3.77
CA LEU A 44 9.63 -9.65 3.47
C LEU A 44 8.40 -9.85 2.57
N ALA A 45 7.28 -9.21 2.89
CA ALA A 45 6.06 -9.26 2.10
C ALA A 45 6.27 -8.75 0.66
N LYS A 46 7.04 -7.67 0.50
CA LYS A 46 7.41 -7.12 -0.81
C LYS A 46 8.26 -8.10 -1.62
N MET A 47 9.23 -8.73 -0.96
CA MET A 47 10.11 -9.71 -1.60
C MET A 47 9.38 -11.00 -1.95
N GLU A 48 8.43 -11.44 -1.12
CA GLU A 48 7.56 -12.58 -1.43
C GLU A 48 6.70 -12.30 -2.68
N ALA A 49 6.01 -11.16 -2.72
CA ALA A 49 5.23 -10.77 -3.90
C ALA A 49 6.10 -10.69 -5.16
N LYS A 50 7.30 -10.11 -5.06
CA LYS A 50 8.26 -10.04 -6.15
C LYS A 50 8.73 -11.42 -6.61
N GLY A 51 8.95 -12.35 -5.68
CA GLY A 51 9.32 -13.74 -5.99
C GLY A 51 8.26 -14.48 -6.83
N GLU A 52 7.01 -14.03 -6.76
CA GLU A 52 5.88 -14.57 -7.52
C GLU A 52 5.50 -13.69 -8.73
N GLY A 53 6.34 -12.73 -9.11
CA GLY A 53 6.12 -11.88 -10.28
C GLY A 53 5.05 -10.80 -10.09
N CYS A 54 4.73 -10.45 -8.84
CA CYS A 54 3.93 -9.28 -8.50
C CYS A 54 4.82 -8.07 -8.17
N ASP A 55 4.30 -6.88 -8.39
CA ASP A 55 5.00 -5.63 -8.11
C ASP A 55 4.88 -5.22 -6.64
N ASP A 56 3.79 -5.60 -5.96
CA ASP A 56 3.56 -5.30 -4.54
C ASP A 56 2.65 -6.32 -3.83
N ALA A 57 2.52 -6.17 -2.51
CA ALA A 57 1.53 -6.88 -1.71
C ALA A 57 0.58 -5.93 -0.98
N TRP A 58 -0.71 -6.28 -0.97
CA TRP A 58 -1.70 -5.76 -0.03
C TRP A 58 -1.80 -6.69 1.16
N LEU A 59 -1.67 -6.10 2.35
CA LEU A 59 -1.71 -6.81 3.63
C LEU A 59 -3.16 -6.89 4.11
N VAL A 60 -3.57 -8.08 4.54
CA VAL A 60 -4.93 -8.42 4.93
C VAL A 60 -4.97 -8.80 6.40
N ALA A 61 -5.89 -8.20 7.14
CA ALA A 61 -6.16 -8.50 8.54
C ALA A 61 -7.66 -8.68 8.73
N ASP A 62 -8.09 -9.71 9.46
CA ASP A 62 -9.50 -10.00 9.73
C ASP A 62 -10.36 -10.07 8.45
N GLY A 63 -9.79 -10.58 7.35
CA GLY A 63 -10.46 -10.66 6.04
C GLY A 63 -10.61 -9.32 5.30
N LEU A 64 -10.05 -8.23 5.85
CA LEU A 64 -10.11 -6.88 5.27
C LEU A 64 -8.74 -6.41 4.81
N VAL A 65 -8.69 -5.70 3.69
CA VAL A 65 -7.47 -5.03 3.22
C VAL A 65 -7.10 -3.93 4.20
N ALA A 66 -5.88 -4.02 4.74
CA ALA A 66 -5.29 -2.97 5.54
C ALA A 66 -4.58 -1.95 4.63
N GLU A 67 -3.39 -2.26 4.14
CA GLU A 67 -2.60 -1.36 3.29
C GLU A 67 -1.56 -2.14 2.50
N GLY A 68 -0.85 -1.48 1.59
CA GLY A 68 0.28 -2.09 0.88
C GLY A 68 1.55 -2.17 1.74
N THR A 69 2.61 -2.77 1.20
CA THR A 69 3.92 -2.84 1.89
C THR A 69 4.53 -1.46 2.15
N SER A 70 4.22 -0.47 1.32
CA SER A 70 4.75 0.90 1.42
C SER A 70 3.77 1.98 0.93
N ASN A 71 2.48 1.68 0.86
CA ASN A 71 1.43 2.56 0.34
C ASN A 71 0.07 2.25 0.98
N ASN A 72 -0.91 3.11 0.74
CA ASN A 72 -2.29 2.91 1.14
C ASN A 72 -3.08 2.25 -0.01
N ALA A 73 -4.11 1.48 0.33
CA ALA A 73 -5.00 0.86 -0.64
C ALA A 73 -6.30 1.68 -0.83
N TYR A 74 -6.70 1.86 -2.08
CA TYR A 74 -7.94 2.50 -2.49
C TYR A 74 -8.59 1.66 -3.60
N ILE A 75 -9.91 1.56 -3.58
CA ILE A 75 -10.71 0.86 -4.58
C ILE A 75 -11.73 1.86 -5.12
N VAL A 76 -11.84 1.98 -6.44
CA VAL A 76 -12.89 2.76 -7.10
C VAL A 76 -14.03 1.82 -7.47
N LYS A 77 -15.25 2.14 -7.04
CA LYS A 77 -16.46 1.38 -7.39
C LYS A 77 -17.58 2.35 -7.74
N GLY A 78 -17.90 2.47 -9.03
CA GLY A 78 -18.78 3.53 -9.53
C GLY A 78 -18.17 4.89 -9.22
N ASP A 79 -18.98 5.80 -8.67
CA ASP A 79 -18.55 7.16 -8.28
C ASP A 79 -18.02 7.23 -6.83
N CYS A 80 -17.69 6.09 -6.22
CA CYS A 80 -17.20 6.02 -4.84
C CYS A 80 -15.73 5.56 -4.77
N ILE A 81 -14.95 6.26 -3.93
CA ILE A 81 -13.62 5.81 -3.50
C ILE A 81 -13.78 5.11 -2.16
N ILE A 82 -13.41 3.84 -2.12
CA ILE A 82 -13.45 2.99 -0.94
C ILE A 82 -12.02 2.82 -0.43
N THR A 83 -11.81 3.11 0.85
CA THR A 83 -10.57 2.80 1.56
C THR A 83 -10.91 2.22 2.93
N ARG A 84 -9.90 1.75 3.66
CA ARG A 84 -10.08 1.17 4.99
C ARG A 84 -10.70 2.18 5.97
N ASN A 85 -11.44 1.69 6.96
CA ASN A 85 -11.93 2.53 8.05
C ASN A 85 -10.76 3.14 8.86
N ARG A 86 -10.90 4.40 9.27
CA ARG A 86 -9.88 5.21 9.95
C ARG A 86 -10.05 5.27 11.47
N ILE A 87 -11.23 4.96 12.01
CA ILE A 87 -11.66 5.57 13.28
C ILE A 87 -11.42 4.71 14.55
N GLU A 88 -11.14 3.41 14.46
CA GLU A 88 -11.16 2.57 15.69
C GLU A 88 -9.85 1.87 16.08
N ARG A 89 -8.80 1.88 15.24
CA ARG A 89 -7.55 1.18 15.57
C ARG A 89 -6.33 2.08 15.37
N GLN A 90 -5.63 2.35 16.47
CA GLN A 90 -4.39 3.12 16.55
C GLN A 90 -3.19 2.32 16.01
N ASP A 91 -3.38 1.53 14.95
CA ASP A 91 -2.46 0.48 14.55
C ASP A 91 -2.02 0.59 13.08
N ARG A 92 -2.21 1.72 12.38
CA ARG A 92 -1.91 1.89 10.92
C ARG A 92 -1.39 3.27 10.51
N VAL A 93 -0.41 3.34 9.59
CA VAL A 93 0.26 4.59 9.20
C VAL A 93 -0.74 5.49 8.48
N PHE A 94 -0.68 6.79 8.76
CA PHE A 94 -1.37 7.80 7.99
C PHE A 94 -0.40 8.42 6.97
N GLY A 95 -0.58 8.07 5.69
CA GLY A 95 0.14 8.72 4.60
C GLY A 95 -0.35 10.16 4.41
N ILE A 96 0.55 11.07 4.03
CA ILE A 96 0.20 12.47 3.69
C ILE A 96 -0.84 12.50 2.54
N LEU A 97 -0.75 11.55 1.60
CA LEU A 97 -1.71 11.41 0.50
C LEU A 97 -3.09 10.90 0.94
N ALA A 98 -3.23 10.38 2.16
CA ALA A 98 -4.50 9.91 2.72
C ALA A 98 -5.18 10.96 3.61
N ALA A 99 -4.47 12.05 3.93
CA ALA A 99 -4.93 13.11 4.82
C ALA A 99 -5.46 14.35 4.07
N VAL A 100 -5.67 14.24 2.76
CA VAL A 100 -6.34 15.24 1.92
C VAL A 100 -7.70 14.71 1.52
#